data_AF-A0A975FTF6-F1
#
_entry.id   AF-A0A975FTF6-F1
#
_cell.length_a   1.000
_cell.length_b   1.000
_cell.length_c   1.000
_cell.angle_alpha   90.00
_cell.angle_beta   90.00
_cell.angle_gamma   90.00
#
_symmetry.space_group_name_H-M   'P 1'
#
loop_
_entity.id
_entity.type
_entity.pdbx_description
1 polymer ?
#
loop_
_entity_poly.entity_id
_entity_poly.type
_entity_poly.pdbx_seq_one_letter_code
_entity_poly.pdbx_strand_id
1 'polypeptide(L)'
;MKLKEYLQQEYSPTSINSYELMINRYILAMGDKAEKGTYTDVLDYIGLLREQNLHPKSLRNNLFAIKIYYRYLVVRKTQRPPLQIFIPERPNKPGHPSRKPLPQRNIRRTLRKPPKQKPGQSEQG
;
A
#
# COMPACT_ATOMS: atom_id res chain seq x y z
N MET A 1 10.21 -9.20 -19.51
CA MET A 1 8.90 -9.36 -18.83
C MET A 1 7.76 -8.83 -19.71
N LYS A 2 6.71 -9.62 -19.92
CA LYS A 2 5.47 -9.18 -20.62
C LYS A 2 4.53 -8.44 -19.66
N LEU A 3 3.66 -7.57 -20.19
CA LEU A 3 2.70 -6.79 -19.37
C LEU A 3 1.79 -7.71 -18.53
N LYS A 4 1.27 -8.78 -19.13
CA LYS A 4 0.38 -9.73 -18.45
C LYS A 4 1.06 -10.44 -17.27
N GLU A 5 2.32 -10.83 -17.43
CA GLU A 5 3.12 -11.43 -16.35
C GLU A 5 3.32 -10.44 -15.20
N TYR A 6 3.56 -9.16 -15.50
CA TYR A 6 3.66 -8.11 -14.50
C TYR A 6 2.36 -7.92 -13.74
N LEU A 7 1.23 -7.91 -14.45
CA LEU A 7 -0.07 -7.77 -13.82
C LEU A 7 -0.40 -8.98 -12.91
N GLN A 8 -0.02 -10.19 -13.31
CA GLN A 8 -0.22 -11.41 -12.52
C GLN A 8 0.60 -11.46 -11.24
N GLN A 9 1.79 -10.84 -11.23
CA GLN A 9 2.65 -10.81 -10.05
C GLN A 9 2.19 -9.77 -9.03
N GLU A 10 1.75 -8.60 -9.48
CA GLU A 10 1.48 -7.45 -8.62
C GLU A 10 -0.01 -7.28 -8.24
N TYR A 11 -0.94 -7.87 -9.00
CA TYR A 11 -2.37 -7.61 -8.85
C TYR A 11 -3.24 -8.87 -8.78
N SER A 12 -4.42 -8.72 -8.17
CA SER A 12 -5.41 -9.79 -8.04
C SER A 12 -5.97 -10.23 -9.41
N PRO A 13 -6.21 -11.54 -9.63
CA PRO A 13 -6.67 -12.08 -10.92
C PRO A 13 -7.97 -11.45 -11.43
N THR A 14 -8.87 -11.03 -10.54
CA THR A 14 -10.14 -10.39 -10.92
C THR A 14 -9.94 -9.03 -11.58
N SER A 15 -8.83 -8.34 -11.30
CA SER A 15 -8.55 -6.99 -11.80
C SER A 15 -7.67 -6.98 -13.06
N ILE A 16 -6.90 -8.05 -13.30
CA ILE A 16 -5.93 -8.15 -14.40
C ILE A 16 -6.60 -7.89 -15.74
N ASN A 17 -7.69 -8.60 -16.04
CA ASN A 17 -8.37 -8.49 -17.34
C ASN A 17 -8.87 -7.07 -17.60
N SER A 18 -9.35 -6.38 -16.56
CA SER A 18 -9.83 -5.00 -16.68
C SER A 18 -8.69 -4.03 -16.96
N TYR A 19 -7.57 -4.19 -16.24
CA TYR A 19 -6.40 -3.35 -16.46
C TYR A 19 -5.75 -3.60 -17.82
N GLU A 20 -5.62 -4.86 -18.22
CA GLU A 20 -5.10 -5.25 -19.53
C GLU A 20 -5.93 -4.62 -20.65
N LEU A 21 -7.26 -4.70 -20.57
CA LEU A 21 -8.14 -4.07 -21.56
C LEU A 21 -7.96 -2.55 -21.64
N MET A 22 -7.93 -1.85 -20.50
CA MET A 22 -7.77 -0.40 -20.45
C MET A 22 -6.39 0.04 -20.98
N ILE A 23 -5.35 -0.68 -20.62
CA ILE A 23 -3.98 -0.41 -21.10
C ILE A 23 -3.89 -0.66 -22.60
N ASN A 24 -4.46 -1.76 -23.11
CA ASN A 24 -4.45 -2.05 -24.54
C ASN A 24 -5.22 -1.00 -25.35
N ARG A 25 -6.36 -0.51 -24.83
CA ARG A 25 -7.10 0.61 -25.46
C ARG A 25 -6.26 1.89 -25.52
N TYR A 26 -5.54 2.20 -24.44
CA TYR A 26 -4.63 3.35 -24.41
C TYR A 26 -3.48 3.20 -25.42
N ILE A 27 -2.84 2.03 -25.46
CA ILE A 27 -1.76 1.75 -26.42
C ILE A 27 -2.28 1.86 -27.85
N LEU A 28 -3.47 1.33 -28.14
CA LEU A 28 -4.09 1.40 -29.46
C LEU A 28 -4.40 2.85 -29.86
N ALA A 29 -4.90 3.67 -28.94
CA ALA A 29 -5.21 5.07 -29.20
C ALA A 29 -3.96 5.94 -29.42
N MET A 30 -2.88 5.65 -28.69
CA MET A 30 -1.65 6.44 -28.74
C MET A 30 -0.63 5.95 -29.77
N GLY A 31 -0.71 4.68 -30.18
CA GLY A 31 0.28 4.03 -31.05
C GLY A 31 1.69 4.08 -30.46
N ASP A 32 2.67 4.43 -31.29
CA ASP A 32 4.09 4.51 -30.89
C ASP A 32 4.37 5.53 -29.78
N LYS A 33 3.46 6.50 -29.59
CA LYS A 33 3.57 7.49 -28.52
C LYS A 33 3.25 6.89 -27.14
N ALA A 34 2.60 5.74 -27.05
CA ALA A 34 2.20 5.14 -25.77
C ALA A 34 3.38 4.93 -24.82
N GLU A 35 4.54 4.51 -25.33
CA GLU A 35 5.73 4.25 -24.50
C GLU A 35 6.53 5.49 -24.11
N LYS A 36 6.38 6.57 -24.88
CA LYS A 36 7.11 7.84 -24.74
C LYS A 36 6.20 9.00 -24.34
N GLY A 37 4.96 8.69 -23.99
CA GLY A 37 3.92 9.69 -23.72
C GLY A 37 4.31 10.59 -22.56
N THR A 38 4.07 11.86 -22.74
CA THR A 38 4.22 12.88 -21.71
C THR A 38 2.95 12.96 -20.86
N TYR A 39 3.00 13.76 -19.79
CA TYR A 39 1.82 14.04 -18.99
C TYR A 39 0.66 14.61 -19.81
N THR A 40 0.97 15.50 -20.76
CA THR A 40 -0.02 16.13 -21.65
C THR A 40 -0.70 15.09 -22.52
N ASP A 41 0.05 14.16 -23.12
CA ASP A 41 -0.50 13.08 -23.94
C ASP A 41 -1.51 12.21 -23.16
N VAL A 42 -1.24 11.95 -21.88
CA VAL A 42 -2.17 11.24 -21.01
C VAL A 42 -3.42 12.08 -20.72
N LEU A 43 -3.27 13.38 -20.46
CA LEU A 43 -4.40 14.27 -20.24
C LEU A 43 -5.29 14.38 -21.49
N ASP A 44 -4.70 14.49 -22.67
CA ASP A 44 -5.40 14.57 -23.94
C ASP A 44 -6.22 13.29 -24.17
N TYR A 45 -5.63 12.12 -23.92
CA TYR A 45 -6.37 10.86 -23.96
C TYR A 45 -7.53 10.81 -22.95
N ILE A 46 -7.33 11.29 -21.73
CA ILE A 46 -8.42 11.41 -20.74
C ILE A 46 -9.49 12.42 -21.21
N GLY A 47 -9.09 13.48 -21.92
CA GLY A 47 -9.99 14.42 -22.59
C GLY A 47 -10.90 13.72 -23.60
N LEU A 48 -10.32 12.91 -24.49
CA LEU A 48 -11.09 12.09 -25.44
C LEU A 48 -12.07 11.14 -24.75
N LEU A 49 -11.66 10.53 -23.64
CA LEU A 49 -12.57 9.68 -22.85
C LEU A 49 -13.72 10.45 -22.20
N ARG A 50 -13.53 11.75 -21.89
CA ARG A 50 -14.61 12.60 -21.37
C ARG A 50 -15.64 12.91 -22.45
N GLU A 51 -15.20 13.14 -23.68
CA GLU A 51 -16.10 13.36 -24.83
C GLU A 51 -16.99 12.14 -25.11
N GLN A 52 -16.51 10.94 -24.78
CA GLN A 52 -17.28 9.70 -24.85
C GLN A 52 -18.35 9.56 -23.76
N ASN A 53 -18.57 10.58 -22.92
CA ASN A 53 -19.53 10.57 -21.81
C ASN A 53 -19.34 9.40 -20.84
N LEU A 54 -18.10 8.95 -20.65
CA LEU A 54 -17.78 7.89 -19.69
C LEU A 54 -18.03 8.36 -18.25
N HIS A 55 -18.57 7.46 -17.43
CA HIS A 55 -18.78 7.75 -16.03
C HIS A 55 -17.45 8.15 -15.34
N PRO A 56 -17.42 9.14 -14.43
CA PRO A 56 -16.19 9.61 -13.79
C PRO A 56 -15.37 8.50 -13.10
N LYS A 57 -16.05 7.50 -12.54
CA LYS A 57 -15.42 6.29 -11.98
C LYS A 57 -14.60 5.53 -13.04
N SER A 58 -15.12 5.41 -14.26
CA SER A 58 -14.44 4.75 -15.37
C SER A 58 -13.22 5.56 -15.82
N LEU A 59 -13.31 6.90 -15.87
CA LEU A 59 -12.15 7.76 -16.17
C LEU A 59 -11.02 7.57 -15.15
N ARG A 60 -11.37 7.55 -13.86
CA ARG A 60 -10.39 7.29 -12.79
C ARG A 60 -9.73 5.92 -12.92
N ASN A 61 -10.50 4.88 -13.27
CA ASN A 61 -9.98 3.53 -13.48
C ASN A 61 -9.05 3.46 -14.70
N ASN A 62 -9.40 4.12 -15.81
CA ASN A 62 -8.52 4.23 -16.98
C ASN A 62 -7.22 4.93 -16.62
N LEU A 63 -7.28 6.05 -15.90
CA LEU A 63 -6.08 6.74 -15.43
C LEU A 63 -5.23 5.87 -14.51
N PHE A 64 -5.85 5.07 -13.65
CA PHE A 64 -5.14 4.13 -12.80
C PHE A 64 -4.43 3.04 -13.63
N ALA A 65 -5.12 2.46 -14.62
CA ALA A 65 -4.53 1.47 -15.52
C ALA A 65 -3.34 2.04 -16.30
N ILE A 66 -3.44 3.27 -16.80
CA ILE A 66 -2.32 3.96 -17.48
C ILE A 66 -1.12 4.13 -16.54
N LYS A 67 -1.35 4.50 -15.27
CA LYS A 67 -0.26 4.58 -14.28
C LYS A 67 0.43 3.23 -14.06
N ILE A 68 -0.32 2.13 -14.04
CA ILE A 68 0.24 0.77 -13.95
C ILE A 68 1.13 0.48 -15.16
N TYR A 69 0.68 0.84 -16.36
CA TYR A 69 1.46 0.67 -17.58
C TYR A 69 2.80 1.41 -17.53
N TYR A 70 2.83 2.67 -17.10
CA TYR A 70 4.10 3.40 -16.96
C TYR A 70 5.01 2.81 -15.87
N ARG A 71 4.46 2.28 -14.77
CA ARG A 71 5.25 1.54 -13.77
C ARG A 71 5.88 0.29 -14.38
N TYR A 72 5.11 -0.48 -15.16
CA TYR A 72 5.61 -1.61 -15.93
C TYR A 72 6.75 -1.21 -16.87
N LEU A 73 6.61 -0.09 -17.60
CA LEU A 73 7.66 0.41 -18.50
C LEU A 73 8.95 0.74 -17.74
N VAL A 74 8.85 1.34 -16.55
CA VAL A 74 10.01 1.61 -15.68
C VAL A 74 10.68 0.31 -15.26
N VAL A 75 9.92 -0.66 -14.74
CA VAL A 75 10.46 -1.97 -14.32
C VAL A 75 11.14 -2.68 -15.50
N ARG A 76 10.51 -2.67 -16.67
CA ARG A 76 11.05 -3.27 -17.90
C ARG A 76 12.37 -2.63 -18.33
N LYS A 77 12.51 -1.31 -18.22
CA LYS A 77 13.76 -0.58 -18.52
C LYS A 77 14.83 -0.81 -17.45
N THR A 78 14.42 -0.95 -16.19
CA THR A 78 15.31 -1.15 -15.04
C THR A 78 15.79 -2.60 -14.90
N GLN A 79 15.13 -3.59 -15.53
CA GLN A 79 15.61 -4.98 -15.65
C GLN A 79 16.95 -5.15 -16.43
N ARG A 80 17.72 -4.06 -16.62
CA ARG A 80 19.18 -4.18 -16.68
C ARG A 80 19.61 -5.03 -15.48
N PRO A 81 20.48 -6.05 -15.66
CA PRO A 81 20.88 -6.89 -14.55
C PRO A 81 21.35 -5.98 -13.41
N PRO A 82 20.89 -6.19 -12.17
CA PRO A 82 21.41 -5.44 -11.06
C PRO A 82 22.93 -5.63 -11.13
N LEU A 83 23.68 -4.52 -11.27
CA LEU A 83 25.07 -4.53 -10.84
C LEU A 83 25.03 -5.22 -9.49
N GLN A 84 25.68 -6.37 -9.40
CA GLN A 84 25.71 -7.15 -8.17
C GLN A 84 26.51 -6.34 -7.19
N ILE A 85 25.87 -5.34 -6.59
CA ILE A 85 26.37 -4.61 -5.44
C ILE A 85 26.30 -5.67 -4.34
N PHE A 86 27.39 -6.43 -4.22
CA PHE A 86 27.68 -7.22 -3.06
C PHE A 86 27.61 -6.26 -1.87
N ILE A 87 26.52 -6.33 -1.10
CA ILE A 87 26.45 -5.67 0.20
C ILE A 87 27.19 -6.62 1.14
N PRO A 88 28.44 -6.35 1.57
CA PRO A 88 29.04 -7.15 2.61
C PRO A 88 28.14 -7.04 3.85
N GLU A 89 27.74 -8.20 4.38
CA GLU A 89 27.13 -8.31 5.70
C GLU A 89 27.95 -7.46 6.68
N ARG A 90 27.27 -6.56 7.41
CA ARG A 90 27.94 -5.80 8.46
C ARG A 90 28.52 -6.82 9.45
N PRO A 91 29.79 -6.73 9.86
CA PRO A 91 30.31 -7.65 10.86
C PRO A 91 29.43 -7.55 12.10
N ASN A 92 28.96 -8.72 12.54
CA ASN A 92 28.10 -8.90 13.69
C ASN A 92 28.72 -8.17 14.89
N LYS A 93 28.08 -7.11 15.40
CA LYS A 93 28.55 -6.45 16.63
C LYS A 93 28.35 -7.45 17.77
N PRO A 94 29.40 -7.80 18.54
CA PRO A 94 29.22 -8.63 19.72
C PRO A 94 28.22 -7.96 20.67
N GLY A 95 27.33 -8.79 21.21
CA GLY A 95 26.12 -8.37 21.91
C GLY A 95 26.36 -7.29 22.95
N HIS A 96 25.47 -6.30 22.96
CA HIS A 96 25.35 -5.38 24.08
C HIS A 96 24.92 -6.20 25.31
N PRO A 97 25.56 -6.02 26.48
CA PRO A 97 25.14 -6.74 27.68
C PRO A 97 23.69 -6.36 28.01
N SER A 98 22.88 -7.40 28.24
CA SER A 98 21.49 -7.30 28.68
C SER A 98 21.35 -6.24 29.76
N ARG A 99 20.46 -5.27 29.54
CA ARG A 99 20.07 -4.30 30.57
C ARG A 99 19.61 -5.09 31.80
N LYS A 100 20.25 -4.83 32.95
CA LYS A 100 19.83 -5.41 34.24
C LYS A 100 18.34 -5.11 34.46
N PRO A 101 17.57 -6.05 35.04
CA PRO A 101 16.16 -5.79 35.33
C PRO A 101 16.03 -4.59 36.28
N LEU A 102 15.03 -3.75 36.01
CA LEU A 102 14.67 -2.61 36.86
C LEU A 102 14.33 -3.09 38.28
N PRO A 103 14.73 -2.34 39.32
CA PRO A 103 14.36 -2.67 40.69
C PRO A 103 12.84 -2.59 40.85
N GLN A 104 12.23 -3.65 41.38
CA GLN A 104 10.81 -3.65 41.73
C GLN A 104 10.58 -2.61 42.84
N ARG A 105 9.91 -1.51 42.49
CA ARG A 105 9.48 -0.51 43.45
C ARG A 105 8.32 -1.09 44.25
N ASN A 106 8.59 -1.42 45.52
CA ASN A 106 7.59 -1.85 46.50
C ASN A 106 6.46 -0.81 46.60
N ILE A 107 5.31 -1.11 46.00
CA ILE A 107 4.06 -0.37 46.26
C ILE A 107 3.50 -0.93 47.57
N ARG A 108 3.88 -0.29 48.69
CA ARG A 108 3.18 -0.47 49.95
C ARG A 108 1.76 0.11 49.82
N ARG A 109 0.80 -0.77 50.03
CA ARG A 109 -0.63 -0.52 50.31
C ARG A 109 -0.82 0.74 51.16
N THR A 110 -1.58 1.71 50.65
CA THR A 110 -2.40 2.57 51.52
C THR A 110 -3.84 2.06 51.45
N LEU A 111 -4.25 1.37 52.52
CA LEU A 111 -5.62 0.99 52.83
C LEU A 111 -6.51 2.24 52.81
N ARG A 112 -7.33 2.43 51.77
CA ARG A 112 -8.57 3.19 51.90
C ARG A 112 -9.64 2.23 52.38
N LYS A 113 -10.12 2.49 53.60
CA LYS A 113 -11.16 1.74 54.30
C LYS A 113 -12.46 1.72 53.47
N PRO A 114 -13.21 0.60 53.46
CA PRO A 114 -14.51 0.54 52.81
C PRO A 114 -15.57 1.38 53.56
N PRO A 115 -16.61 1.87 52.88
CA PRO A 115 -17.69 2.63 53.50
C PRO A 115 -18.49 1.77 54.49
N LYS A 116 -18.82 2.37 55.63
CA LYS A 116 -19.61 1.76 56.72
C LYS A 116 -21.04 1.50 56.26
N GLN A 117 -21.50 0.25 56.35
CA GLN A 117 -22.91 -0.11 56.35
C GLN A 117 -23.58 0.45 57.62
N LYS A 118 -24.74 1.10 57.47
CA LYS A 118 -25.56 1.52 58.61
C LYS A 118 -26.34 0.32 59.17
N PRO A 119 -26.49 0.21 60.50
CA PRO A 119 -27.16 -0.90 61.16
C PRO A 119 -28.69 -0.83 60.96
N GLY A 120 -29.32 -2.00 60.90
CA GLY A 120 -30.77 -2.13 60.90
C GLY A 120 -31.40 -1.62 62.19
N GLN A 121 -32.60 -1.07 62.06
CA GLN A 121 -33.58 -1.04 63.14
C GLN A 121 -34.68 -2.05 62.84
N SER A 122 -34.98 -2.75 63.91
CA SER A 122 -35.98 -3.75 64.22
C SER A 122 -37.40 -3.44 63.72
N GLU A 123 -38.08 -4.53 63.38
CA GLU A 123 -39.38 -4.96 63.95
C GLU A 123 -40.66 -4.09 63.86
N GLN A 124 -41.72 -4.84 63.50
CA GLN A 124 -43.12 -4.76 63.93
C GLN A 124 -44.08 -3.83 63.19
N GLY A 125 -45.15 -4.47 62.70
CA GLY A 125 -46.28 -3.94 61.95
C GLY A 125 -46.96 -5.06 61.19
#